data_AF-A0A7X6TCZ5-F1
#
_entry.id   AF-A0A7X6TCZ5-F1
#
_cell.length_a   1.000
_cell.length_b   1.000
_cell.length_c   1.000
_cell.angle_alpha   90.00
_cell.angle_beta   90.00
_cell.angle_gamma   90.00
#
_symmetry.space_group_name_H-M   'P 1'
#
loop_
_entity.id
_entity.type
_entity.pdbx_description
1 polymer ?
#
loop_
_entity_poly.entity_id
_entity_poly.type
_entity_poly.pdbx_seq_one_letter_code
_entity_poly.pdbx_strand_id
1 'polypeptide(L)'
;LLAFETYFNAPMSVQSREALYTALQPVISEMDEVQAVNFILRFVQTAFAYKTDPEQFGREKYFFAEEVLHYPYCDCEDRSVLFSYLVREFLGLNVVGLEYPGHMATAVAFKSPFTGNQLVYNNQRYVIADPTFINAPLGVAMPEYSNVAPVIHEIANLRGRAMSLAGFWEELSEKGCYKGSFRKNAKLLSEGSAVLTGYFAEAVQLGGTTLSGNSKAHNCFVAKVNTEGKVLWANKLSSSDNAVGMSVDTQSSGNIVVAGVFTGVLQDGGYKLQAAEGKSDLFMAGYSPEGRLLWLSKAGLDELPQTIHTAFTAVFSPAGDKISTQHAGEQLEESQQGLFIGPGEQVLYSGMINNALAVAGNKEPVAFASEASLDIPGLFKAESAKFIGQKTDPAMAGLFAACKLVKDMGISLTGKAVQETLDKNNPGFKTSCPNIYKNFGAINFVRNAQGIISILTVDKKNISFDKVRISNNSTISITEIPGSNYRIDVLSGIKVGMAVVWFELNFIKMLASNGDMIFDYSGDHSQVSINLQKDILE
;
A
#
# COMPACT_ATOMS: atom_id res chain seq x y z
N LEU A 1 -36.08 -22.21 9.89
CA LEU A 1 -34.63 -22.09 9.62
C LEU A 1 -34.34 -20.64 9.27
N LEU A 2 -33.10 -20.17 9.41
CA LEU A 2 -32.73 -18.85 8.89
C LEU A 2 -32.73 -18.88 7.35
N ALA A 3 -32.64 -17.72 6.71
CA ALA A 3 -32.46 -17.67 5.26
C ALA A 3 -31.09 -18.25 4.86
N PHE A 4 -30.97 -18.91 3.71
CA PHE A 4 -29.71 -19.53 3.25
C PHE A 4 -28.55 -18.55 3.22
N GLU A 5 -28.81 -17.29 2.86
CA GLU A 5 -27.84 -16.21 2.85
C GLU A 5 -27.21 -15.99 4.23
N THR A 6 -27.93 -16.29 5.32
CA THR A 6 -27.39 -16.17 6.68
C THR A 6 -26.31 -17.23 6.92
N TYR A 7 -26.53 -18.46 6.48
CA TYR A 7 -25.56 -19.56 6.61
C TYR A 7 -24.36 -19.36 5.70
N PHE A 8 -24.60 -18.98 4.44
CA PHE A 8 -23.53 -18.68 3.50
C PHE A 8 -22.65 -17.51 3.95
N ASN A 9 -23.20 -16.49 4.61
CA ASN A 9 -22.45 -15.29 5.00
C ASN A 9 -21.91 -15.31 6.44
N ALA A 10 -22.20 -16.35 7.22
CA ALA A 10 -21.69 -16.46 8.59
C ALA A 10 -20.17 -16.67 8.61
N PRO A 11 -19.43 -15.94 9.47
CA PRO A 11 -18.00 -16.17 9.65
C PRO A 11 -17.75 -17.45 10.45
N MET A 12 -16.58 -18.05 10.23
CA MET A 12 -16.04 -19.10 11.10
C MET A 12 -15.24 -18.47 12.25
N SER A 13 -15.10 -19.16 13.38
CA SER A 13 -14.17 -18.74 14.42
C SER A 13 -12.73 -18.56 13.89
N VAL A 14 -11.97 -17.66 14.51
CA VAL A 14 -10.57 -17.39 14.13
C VAL A 14 -9.74 -18.67 14.22
N GLN A 15 -9.96 -19.49 15.24
CA GLN A 15 -9.23 -20.73 15.50
C GLN A 15 -9.44 -21.74 14.37
N SER A 16 -10.70 -22.02 14.02
CA SER A 16 -11.03 -22.98 12.95
C SER A 16 -10.57 -22.48 11.59
N ARG A 17 -10.68 -21.16 11.32
CA ARG A 17 -10.18 -20.54 10.09
C ARG A 17 -8.67 -20.69 9.96
N GLU A 18 -7.89 -20.34 10.99
CA GLU A 18 -6.42 -20.40 10.96
C GLU A 18 -5.93 -21.85 10.85
N ALA A 19 -6.60 -22.80 11.50
CA ALA A 19 -6.29 -24.22 11.37
C ALA A 19 -6.46 -24.71 9.92
N LEU A 20 -7.59 -24.39 9.29
CA LEU A 20 -7.83 -24.72 7.88
C LEU A 20 -6.86 -24.01 6.95
N TYR A 21 -6.57 -22.73 7.18
CA TYR A 21 -5.65 -21.95 6.36
C TYR A 21 -4.23 -22.53 6.44
N THR A 22 -3.75 -22.83 7.64
CA THR A 22 -2.43 -23.44 7.85
C THR A 22 -2.32 -24.81 7.16
N ALA A 23 -3.40 -25.60 7.14
CA ALA A 23 -3.41 -26.92 6.53
C ALA A 23 -3.50 -26.89 4.99
N LEU A 24 -4.33 -26.00 4.42
CA LEU A 24 -4.63 -25.99 3.00
C LEU A 24 -3.76 -25.03 2.19
N GLN A 25 -3.30 -23.93 2.77
CA GLN A 25 -2.61 -22.87 2.03
C GLN A 25 -1.30 -23.31 1.36
N PRO A 26 -0.42 -24.11 2.00
CA PRO A 26 0.83 -24.54 1.35
C PRO A 26 0.59 -25.31 0.04
N VAL A 27 -0.54 -26.02 -0.06
CA VAL A 27 -0.92 -26.77 -1.26
C VAL A 27 -1.58 -25.85 -2.29
N ILE A 28 -2.51 -25.01 -1.84
CA ILE A 28 -3.24 -24.09 -2.70
C ILE A 28 -2.31 -23.04 -3.35
N SER A 29 -1.28 -22.57 -2.65
CA SER A 29 -0.39 -21.50 -3.15
C SER A 29 0.43 -21.88 -4.37
N GLU A 30 0.57 -23.18 -4.66
CA GLU A 30 1.29 -23.69 -5.84
C GLU A 30 0.36 -23.90 -7.05
N MET A 31 -0.95 -23.73 -6.87
CA MET A 31 -1.98 -23.99 -7.87
C MET A 31 -2.41 -22.72 -8.59
N ASP A 32 -2.78 -22.85 -9.86
CA ASP A 32 -3.55 -21.81 -10.54
C ASP A 32 -4.99 -21.72 -10.01
N GLU A 33 -5.71 -20.66 -10.40
CA GLU A 33 -7.07 -20.38 -9.93
C GLU A 33 -8.04 -21.56 -10.14
N VAL A 34 -7.97 -22.24 -11.29
CA VAL A 34 -8.85 -23.36 -11.64
C VAL A 34 -8.48 -24.61 -10.85
N GLN A 35 -7.17 -24.91 -10.77
CA GLN A 35 -6.64 -26.01 -9.99
C GLN A 35 -7.01 -25.88 -8.51
N ALA A 36 -6.88 -24.69 -7.95
CA ALA A 36 -7.18 -24.41 -6.55
C ALA A 36 -8.68 -24.61 -6.23
N VAL A 37 -9.59 -24.06 -7.06
CA VAL A 37 -11.03 -24.26 -6.83
C VAL A 37 -11.40 -25.74 -6.98
N ASN A 38 -10.87 -26.44 -7.98
CA ASN A 38 -11.16 -27.86 -8.18
C ASN A 38 -10.61 -28.74 -7.05
N PHE A 39 -9.45 -28.36 -6.46
CA PHE A 39 -8.91 -29.00 -5.26
C PHE A 39 -9.84 -28.82 -4.06
N ILE A 40 -10.30 -27.60 -3.80
CA ILE A 40 -11.26 -27.32 -2.70
C ILE A 40 -12.58 -28.07 -2.93
N LEU A 41 -13.09 -28.08 -4.17
CA LEU A 41 -14.30 -28.80 -4.54
C LEU A 41 -14.17 -30.29 -4.23
N ARG A 42 -13.03 -30.87 -4.63
CA ARG A 42 -12.74 -32.28 -4.40
C ARG A 42 -12.58 -32.60 -2.92
N PHE A 43 -11.95 -31.72 -2.16
CA PHE A 43 -11.82 -31.82 -0.71
C PHE A 43 -13.21 -31.89 -0.06
N VAL A 44 -14.11 -30.95 -0.33
CA VAL A 44 -15.45 -30.94 0.27
C VAL A 44 -16.28 -32.14 -0.16
N GLN A 45 -16.20 -32.56 -1.44
CA GLN A 45 -16.89 -33.75 -1.93
C GLN A 45 -16.52 -35.01 -1.13
N THR A 46 -15.24 -35.13 -0.72
CA THR A 46 -14.68 -36.41 -0.25
C THR A 46 -14.35 -36.45 1.24
N ALA A 47 -14.20 -35.30 1.91
CA ALA A 47 -13.78 -35.21 3.31
C ALA A 47 -14.91 -35.51 4.31
N PHE A 48 -16.18 -35.37 3.92
CA PHE A 48 -17.33 -35.49 4.80
C PHE A 48 -18.28 -36.59 4.32
N ALA A 49 -18.87 -37.34 5.25
CA ALA A 49 -19.87 -38.35 4.93
C ALA A 49 -21.23 -37.69 4.67
N TYR A 50 -22.05 -38.28 3.79
CA TYR A 50 -23.37 -37.75 3.44
C TYR A 50 -24.46 -38.42 4.27
N LYS A 51 -25.38 -37.63 4.81
CA LYS A 51 -26.65 -38.06 5.41
C LYS A 51 -27.59 -36.85 5.44
N THR A 52 -28.87 -37.05 5.13
CA THR A 52 -29.84 -35.95 5.16
C THR A 52 -30.16 -35.53 6.60
N ASP A 53 -30.50 -34.26 6.78
CA ASP A 53 -30.90 -33.72 8.07
C ASP A 53 -32.03 -34.50 8.78
N PRO A 54 -33.14 -34.87 8.11
CA PRO A 54 -34.16 -35.71 8.73
C PRO A 54 -33.65 -37.07 9.21
N GLU A 55 -32.71 -37.69 8.50
CA GLU A 55 -32.10 -38.96 8.91
C GLU A 55 -31.16 -38.80 10.11
N GLN A 56 -30.51 -37.64 10.23
CA GLN A 56 -29.55 -37.36 11.31
C GLN A 56 -30.22 -36.84 12.58
N PHE A 57 -31.16 -35.90 12.44
CA PHE A 57 -31.71 -35.12 13.55
C PHE A 57 -33.24 -35.28 13.70
N GLY A 58 -33.91 -35.97 12.78
CA GLY A 58 -35.38 -36.06 12.75
C GLY A 58 -36.08 -34.76 12.33
N ARG A 59 -35.32 -33.77 11.84
CA ARG A 59 -35.80 -32.47 11.36
C ARG A 59 -34.73 -31.81 10.49
N GLU A 60 -35.15 -30.85 9.67
CA GLU A 60 -34.26 -29.93 8.96
C GLU A 60 -33.40 -29.11 9.93
N LYS A 61 -32.09 -29.00 9.64
CA LYS A 61 -31.07 -28.33 10.46
C LYS A 61 -29.79 -27.99 9.66
N TYR A 62 -29.85 -26.92 8.87
CA TYR A 62 -28.70 -26.39 8.13
C TYR A 62 -27.54 -25.95 9.04
N PHE A 63 -26.31 -26.18 8.57
CA PHE A 63 -25.07 -25.88 9.27
C PHE A 63 -24.44 -24.56 8.83
N PHE A 64 -23.79 -23.89 9.78
CA PHE A 64 -22.71 -22.97 9.45
C PHE A 64 -21.47 -23.73 8.98
N ALA A 65 -20.59 -23.08 8.20
CA ALA A 65 -19.37 -23.71 7.68
C ALA A 65 -18.51 -24.37 8.78
N GLU A 66 -18.48 -23.79 9.98
CA GLU A 66 -17.78 -24.36 11.13
C GLU A 66 -18.43 -25.62 11.68
N GLU A 67 -19.77 -25.71 11.67
CA GLU A 67 -20.50 -26.87 12.17
C GLU A 67 -20.27 -28.10 11.28
N VAL A 68 -20.00 -27.92 9.98
CA VAL A 68 -19.60 -29.00 9.07
C VAL A 68 -18.31 -29.70 9.53
N LEU A 69 -17.42 -28.98 10.21
CA LEU A 69 -16.18 -29.55 10.76
C LEU A 69 -16.41 -30.31 12.07
N HIS A 70 -17.57 -30.12 12.71
CA HIS A 70 -17.90 -30.71 14.00
C HIS A 70 -18.76 -31.97 13.88
N TYR A 71 -19.78 -31.94 13.01
CA TYR A 71 -20.71 -33.06 12.86
C TYR A 71 -20.18 -34.14 11.91
N PRO A 72 -20.52 -35.42 12.14
CA PRO A 72 -19.96 -36.54 11.38
C PRO A 72 -20.54 -36.70 9.96
N TYR A 73 -21.69 -36.08 9.68
CA TYR A 73 -22.29 -36.07 8.35
C TYR A 73 -22.86 -34.69 8.03
N CYS A 74 -22.93 -34.41 6.73
CA CYS A 74 -23.52 -33.20 6.17
C CYS A 74 -24.09 -33.50 4.77
N ASP A 75 -25.17 -32.81 4.40
CA ASP A 75 -25.85 -32.92 3.11
C ASP A 75 -25.53 -31.74 2.19
N CYS A 76 -26.44 -31.41 1.26
CA CYS A 76 -26.11 -30.64 0.06
C CYS A 76 -25.87 -29.16 0.33
N GLU A 77 -26.68 -28.57 1.21
CA GLU A 77 -26.61 -27.19 1.63
C GLU A 77 -25.40 -26.95 2.53
N ASP A 78 -25.12 -27.86 3.45
CA ASP A 78 -23.98 -27.78 4.36
C ASP A 78 -22.64 -27.79 3.60
N ARG A 79 -22.52 -28.72 2.64
CA ARG A 79 -21.37 -28.80 1.74
C ARG A 79 -21.22 -27.53 0.90
N SER A 80 -22.34 -26.99 0.42
CA SER A 80 -22.37 -25.74 -0.34
C SER A 80 -21.92 -24.54 0.51
N VAL A 81 -22.35 -24.47 1.77
CA VAL A 81 -21.91 -23.45 2.73
C VAL A 81 -20.41 -23.53 2.99
N LEU A 82 -19.87 -24.72 3.29
CA LEU A 82 -18.43 -24.90 3.52
C LEU A 82 -17.61 -24.61 2.27
N PHE A 83 -18.01 -25.14 1.11
CA PHE A 83 -17.31 -24.90 -0.16
C PHE A 83 -17.26 -23.41 -0.51
N SER A 84 -18.40 -22.73 -0.42
CA SER A 84 -18.50 -21.29 -0.66
C SER A 84 -17.62 -20.50 0.31
N TYR A 85 -17.59 -20.88 1.59
CA TYR A 85 -16.70 -20.27 2.57
C TYR A 85 -15.23 -20.42 2.16
N LEU A 86 -14.76 -21.64 1.87
CA LEU A 86 -13.36 -21.89 1.52
C LEU A 86 -12.93 -21.15 0.24
N VAL A 87 -13.77 -21.13 -0.79
CA VAL A 87 -13.44 -20.45 -2.06
C VAL A 87 -13.37 -18.93 -1.87
N ARG A 88 -14.35 -18.33 -1.18
CA ARG A 88 -14.30 -16.89 -0.89
C ARG A 88 -13.14 -16.54 0.03
N GLU A 89 -12.94 -17.33 1.08
CA GLU A 89 -11.96 -17.03 2.11
C GLU A 89 -10.53 -17.23 1.62
N PHE A 90 -10.24 -18.32 0.90
CA PHE A 90 -8.86 -18.65 0.54
C PHE A 90 -8.46 -18.15 -0.84
N LEU A 91 -9.43 -17.98 -1.75
CA LEU A 91 -9.16 -17.59 -3.14
C LEU A 91 -9.74 -16.21 -3.51
N GLY A 92 -10.63 -15.64 -2.68
CA GLY A 92 -11.24 -14.34 -2.93
C GLY A 92 -12.21 -14.33 -4.12
N LEU A 93 -12.68 -15.48 -4.60
CA LEU A 93 -13.57 -15.56 -5.77
C LEU A 93 -15.04 -15.42 -5.38
N ASN A 94 -15.83 -14.79 -6.26
CA ASN A 94 -17.27 -14.68 -6.03
C ASN A 94 -17.94 -16.04 -6.21
N VAL A 95 -18.86 -16.37 -5.31
CA VAL A 95 -19.64 -17.60 -5.32
C VAL A 95 -21.11 -17.23 -5.20
N VAL A 96 -21.98 -18.00 -5.85
CA VAL A 96 -23.43 -17.94 -5.63
C VAL A 96 -23.95 -19.32 -5.22
N GLY A 97 -24.97 -19.35 -4.38
CA GLY A 97 -25.71 -20.57 -4.06
C GLY A 97 -26.76 -20.85 -5.13
N LEU A 98 -26.97 -22.11 -5.47
CA LEU A 98 -27.92 -22.56 -6.48
C LEU A 98 -28.92 -23.51 -5.84
N GLU A 99 -30.12 -23.03 -5.58
CA GLU A 99 -31.23 -23.83 -5.05
C GLU A 99 -32.01 -24.45 -6.22
N TYR A 100 -31.96 -25.77 -6.31
CA TYR A 100 -32.80 -26.60 -7.15
C TYR A 100 -33.86 -27.29 -6.28
N PRO A 101 -34.94 -27.83 -6.88
CA PRO A 101 -35.93 -28.61 -6.12
C PRO A 101 -35.28 -29.81 -5.39
N GLY A 102 -35.10 -29.68 -4.08
CA GLY A 102 -34.51 -30.72 -3.22
C GLY A 102 -32.98 -30.83 -3.27
N HIS A 103 -32.27 -29.85 -3.84
CA HIS A 103 -30.81 -29.88 -3.94
C HIS A 103 -30.19 -28.48 -3.90
N MET A 104 -29.10 -28.33 -3.15
CA MET A 104 -28.30 -27.10 -3.11
C MET A 104 -26.92 -27.37 -3.71
N ALA A 105 -26.53 -26.50 -4.65
CA ALA A 105 -25.20 -26.48 -5.25
C ALA A 105 -24.60 -25.07 -5.21
N THR A 106 -23.46 -24.88 -5.87
CA THR A 106 -22.84 -23.56 -6.00
C THR A 106 -22.35 -23.28 -7.43
N ALA A 107 -22.04 -22.02 -7.71
CA ALA A 107 -21.26 -21.65 -8.89
C ALA A 107 -20.25 -20.54 -8.57
N VAL A 108 -19.09 -20.59 -9.22
CA VAL A 108 -17.93 -19.74 -8.94
C VAL A 108 -17.61 -18.85 -10.14
N ALA A 109 -17.34 -17.57 -9.90
CA ALA A 109 -16.89 -16.64 -10.93
C ALA A 109 -15.37 -16.70 -11.10
N PHE A 110 -14.92 -17.11 -12.28
CA PHE A 110 -13.51 -17.13 -12.67
C PHE A 110 -13.10 -15.86 -13.43
N LYS A 111 -11.83 -15.49 -13.33
CA LYS A 111 -11.26 -14.35 -14.08
C LYS A 111 -10.97 -14.70 -15.53
N SER A 112 -10.59 -15.95 -15.77
CA SER A 112 -10.31 -16.48 -17.11
C SER A 112 -11.57 -17.13 -17.70
N PRO A 113 -11.72 -17.12 -19.04
CA PRO A 113 -12.78 -17.87 -19.70
C PRO A 113 -12.72 -19.36 -19.34
N PHE A 114 -13.87 -19.97 -19.07
CA PHE A 114 -13.99 -21.37 -18.68
C PHE A 114 -15.01 -22.08 -19.58
N THR A 115 -14.75 -23.35 -19.93
CA THR A 115 -15.63 -24.18 -20.76
C THR A 115 -16.36 -25.20 -19.90
N GLY A 116 -17.70 -25.19 -19.92
CA GLY A 116 -18.53 -26.11 -19.15
C GLY A 116 -19.94 -25.55 -18.90
N ASN A 117 -20.73 -26.22 -18.06
CA ASN A 117 -22.00 -25.70 -17.57
C ASN A 117 -21.76 -24.43 -16.75
N GLN A 118 -22.42 -23.36 -17.17
CA GLN A 118 -22.26 -22.02 -16.64
C GLN A 118 -23.60 -21.29 -16.68
N LEU A 119 -23.72 -20.25 -15.86
CA LEU A 119 -24.85 -19.34 -15.84
C LEU A 119 -24.35 -17.89 -15.80
N VAL A 120 -25.22 -16.98 -16.21
CA VAL A 120 -24.98 -15.55 -16.13
C VAL A 120 -25.93 -14.96 -15.10
N TYR A 121 -25.39 -14.24 -14.14
CA TYR A 121 -26.15 -13.54 -13.11
C TYR A 121 -25.49 -12.19 -12.81
N ASN A 122 -26.27 -11.12 -12.75
CA ASN A 122 -25.77 -9.73 -12.59
C ASN A 122 -24.60 -9.37 -13.53
N ASN A 123 -24.71 -9.73 -14.82
CA ASN A 123 -23.68 -9.55 -15.86
C ASN A 123 -22.34 -10.26 -15.59
N GLN A 124 -22.28 -11.15 -14.61
CA GLN A 124 -21.10 -11.96 -14.30
C GLN A 124 -21.37 -13.42 -14.71
N ARG A 125 -20.36 -14.06 -15.31
CA ARG A 125 -20.39 -15.51 -15.60
C ARG A 125 -19.95 -16.30 -14.38
N TYR A 126 -20.71 -17.34 -14.05
CA TYR A 126 -20.43 -18.30 -12.99
C TYR A 126 -20.40 -19.71 -13.56
N VAL A 127 -19.40 -20.49 -13.15
CA VAL A 127 -19.20 -21.88 -13.54
C VAL A 127 -19.74 -22.77 -12.44
N ILE A 128 -20.54 -23.79 -12.79
CA ILE A 128 -21.15 -24.69 -11.81
C ILE A 128 -20.08 -25.48 -11.06
N ALA A 129 -20.20 -25.53 -9.74
CA ALA A 129 -19.33 -26.26 -8.83
C ALA A 129 -20.20 -26.95 -7.78
N ASP A 130 -20.45 -28.25 -7.95
CA ASP A 130 -21.35 -29.00 -7.08
C ASP A 130 -20.55 -29.81 -6.04
N PRO A 131 -20.58 -29.43 -4.75
CA PRO A 131 -19.81 -30.09 -3.71
C PRO A 131 -20.44 -31.41 -3.24
N THR A 132 -21.61 -31.75 -3.76
CA THR A 132 -22.37 -32.97 -3.43
C THR A 132 -22.35 -33.96 -4.61
N PHE A 133 -22.14 -33.49 -5.83
CA PHE A 133 -21.92 -34.35 -6.99
C PHE A 133 -20.52 -34.98 -6.97
N ILE A 134 -20.38 -36.09 -6.24
CA ILE A 134 -19.10 -36.75 -6.00
C ILE A 134 -18.37 -37.05 -7.32
N ASN A 135 -17.11 -36.61 -7.41
CA ASN A 135 -16.24 -36.70 -8.57
C ASN A 135 -16.52 -35.78 -9.75
N ALA A 136 -17.56 -34.95 -9.70
CA ALA A 136 -17.79 -33.98 -10.74
C ALA A 136 -16.70 -32.89 -10.69
N PRO A 137 -16.01 -32.62 -11.81
CA PRO A 137 -15.13 -31.47 -11.91
C PRO A 137 -15.95 -30.18 -12.10
N LEU A 138 -15.27 -29.04 -12.02
CA LEU A 138 -15.85 -27.74 -12.33
C LEU A 138 -16.52 -27.73 -13.72
N GLY A 139 -17.68 -27.08 -13.79
CA GLY A 139 -18.48 -26.95 -15.01
C GLY A 139 -19.27 -28.20 -15.39
N VAL A 140 -19.44 -29.16 -14.48
CA VAL A 140 -20.31 -30.33 -14.69
C VAL A 140 -21.49 -30.26 -13.73
N ALA A 141 -22.70 -30.06 -14.28
CA ALA A 141 -23.94 -30.11 -13.52
C ALA A 141 -24.46 -31.55 -13.41
N MET A 142 -25.24 -31.84 -12.36
CA MET A 142 -25.98 -33.11 -12.31
C MET A 142 -26.95 -33.19 -13.50
N PRO A 143 -27.05 -34.34 -14.20
CA PRO A 143 -27.88 -34.47 -15.40
C PRO A 143 -29.35 -34.11 -15.19
N GLU A 144 -29.90 -34.43 -14.01
CA GLU A 144 -31.29 -34.14 -13.64
C GLU A 144 -31.61 -32.64 -13.54
N TYR A 145 -30.61 -31.79 -13.25
CA TYR A 145 -30.77 -30.34 -13.15
C TYR A 145 -30.29 -29.58 -14.39
N SER A 146 -29.82 -30.28 -15.43
CA SER A 146 -29.24 -29.67 -16.63
C SER A 146 -30.16 -28.68 -17.38
N ASN A 147 -31.48 -28.85 -17.23
CA ASN A 147 -32.50 -27.98 -17.84
C ASN A 147 -33.39 -27.26 -16.80
N VAL A 148 -32.99 -27.26 -15.53
CA VAL A 148 -33.71 -26.58 -14.46
C VAL A 148 -33.00 -25.28 -14.13
N ALA A 149 -33.73 -24.16 -14.09
CA ALA A 149 -33.18 -22.89 -13.64
C ALA A 149 -33.21 -22.85 -12.10
N PRO A 150 -32.06 -22.69 -11.42
CA PRO A 150 -32.03 -22.60 -9.96
C PRO A 150 -32.52 -21.22 -9.48
N VAL A 151 -32.97 -21.16 -8.23
CA VAL A 151 -33.02 -19.90 -7.49
C VAL A 151 -31.60 -19.57 -7.05
N ILE A 152 -31.14 -18.36 -7.35
CA ILE A 152 -29.78 -17.92 -7.08
C ILE A 152 -29.74 -17.16 -5.76
N HIS A 153 -28.96 -17.66 -4.81
CA HIS A 153 -28.68 -16.98 -3.54
C HIS A 153 -27.39 -16.18 -3.67
N GLU A 154 -27.48 -14.86 -3.47
CA GLU A 154 -26.31 -14.00 -3.44
C GLU A 154 -25.49 -14.24 -2.17
N ILE A 155 -24.18 -14.40 -2.34
CA ILE A 155 -23.25 -14.58 -1.24
C ILE A 155 -22.27 -13.42 -1.24
N ALA A 156 -22.19 -12.72 -0.10
CA ALA A 156 -21.27 -11.61 0.06
C ALA A 156 -19.84 -12.13 0.03
N ASN A 157 -19.03 -11.63 -0.90
CA ASN A 157 -17.62 -11.94 -0.95
C ASN A 157 -16.80 -10.81 -0.34
N LEU A 158 -16.62 -10.86 0.98
CA LEU A 158 -15.91 -9.82 1.74
C LEU A 158 -14.39 -9.80 1.43
N ARG A 159 -13.82 -10.91 0.93
CA ARG A 159 -12.41 -11.00 0.50
C ARG A 159 -12.18 -10.79 -1.00
N GLY A 160 -13.13 -11.07 -1.89
CA GLY A 160 -13.06 -10.64 -3.30
C GLY A 160 -13.43 -9.18 -3.50
N ARG A 161 -14.16 -8.61 -2.53
CA ARG A 161 -14.14 -7.19 -2.19
C ARG A 161 -13.03 -6.89 -1.19
N ALA A 162 -11.87 -7.56 -1.26
CA ALA A 162 -10.70 -7.14 -0.49
C ALA A 162 -10.59 -5.64 -0.71
N MET A 163 -10.78 -4.89 0.37
CA MET A 163 -10.55 -3.47 0.38
C MET A 163 -9.23 -3.27 -0.33
N SER A 164 -9.27 -2.71 -1.52
CA SER A 164 -8.06 -2.18 -2.10
C SER A 164 -7.70 -1.07 -1.13
N LEU A 165 -6.76 -1.33 -0.22
CA LEU A 165 -6.24 -0.30 0.65
C LEU A 165 -5.81 0.90 -0.20
N ALA A 166 -5.37 0.66 -1.45
CA ALA A 166 -5.14 1.73 -2.42
C ALA A 166 -6.40 2.54 -2.75
N GLY A 167 -7.52 1.92 -3.15
CA GLY A 167 -8.76 2.63 -3.48
C GLY A 167 -9.39 3.34 -2.29
N PHE A 168 -9.30 2.75 -1.09
CA PHE A 168 -9.76 3.44 0.12
C PHE A 168 -8.86 4.63 0.49
N TRP A 169 -7.55 4.50 0.29
CA TRP A 169 -6.63 5.62 0.46
C TRP A 169 -6.87 6.74 -0.57
N GLU A 170 -7.31 6.43 -1.80
CA GLU A 170 -7.74 7.45 -2.76
C GLU A 170 -8.94 8.25 -2.21
N GLU A 171 -9.96 7.57 -1.68
CA GLU A 171 -11.13 8.23 -1.07
C GLU A 171 -10.77 9.07 0.17
N LEU A 172 -9.87 8.58 1.02
CA LEU A 172 -9.37 9.33 2.18
C LEU A 172 -8.59 10.57 1.76
N SER A 173 -7.75 10.47 0.72
CA SER A 173 -7.01 11.60 0.17
C SER A 173 -7.93 12.70 -0.34
N GLU A 174 -9.02 12.34 -1.03
CA GLU A 174 -10.05 13.31 -1.47
C GLU A 174 -10.71 14.03 -0.30
N LYS A 175 -10.79 13.37 0.86
CA LYS A 175 -11.34 13.93 2.11
C LYS A 175 -10.31 14.67 2.96
N GLY A 176 -9.08 14.84 2.50
CA GLY A 176 -8.03 15.58 3.20
C GLY A 176 -7.19 14.76 4.17
N CYS A 177 -7.23 13.42 4.08
CA CYS A 177 -6.44 12.51 4.91
C CYS A 177 -5.33 11.85 4.08
N TYR A 178 -4.09 11.94 4.54
CA TYR A 178 -2.92 11.48 3.79
C TYR A 178 -2.11 10.45 4.58
N LYS A 179 -1.42 9.56 3.86
CA LYS A 179 -0.44 8.64 4.45
C LYS A 179 0.72 9.44 5.03
N GLY A 180 1.21 9.06 6.21
CA GLY A 180 2.50 9.55 6.70
C GLY A 180 3.70 8.80 6.12
N SER A 181 3.47 7.57 5.68
CA SER A 181 4.50 6.67 5.14
C SER A 181 3.87 5.71 4.13
N PHE A 182 4.63 5.22 3.16
CA PHE A 182 4.21 4.10 2.32
C PHE A 182 4.26 2.75 3.05
N ARG A 183 4.87 2.71 4.23
CA ARG A 183 5.10 1.48 4.99
C ARG A 183 4.05 1.30 6.06
N LYS A 184 3.39 0.13 6.06
CA LYS A 184 2.49 -0.33 7.15
C LYS A 184 1.51 0.76 7.65
N ASN A 185 1.07 1.68 6.79
CA ASN A 185 0.12 2.75 7.12
C ASN A 185 -1.32 2.24 7.26
N ALA A 186 -1.56 0.99 6.88
CA ALA A 186 -2.79 0.27 7.12
C ALA A 186 -2.47 -1.20 7.42
N LYS A 187 -3.33 -1.81 8.23
CA LYS A 187 -3.28 -3.23 8.57
C LYS A 187 -4.65 -3.85 8.34
N LEU A 188 -4.71 -4.85 7.47
CA LEU A 188 -5.88 -5.70 7.32
C LEU A 188 -5.95 -6.63 8.54
N LEU A 189 -7.12 -6.71 9.15
CA LEU A 189 -7.41 -7.56 10.28
C LEU A 189 -7.98 -8.90 9.80
N SER A 190 -7.89 -9.92 10.65
CA SER A 190 -8.28 -11.29 10.33
C SER A 190 -9.75 -11.44 9.90
N GLU A 191 -10.62 -10.55 10.38
CA GLU A 191 -12.03 -10.47 10.04
C GLU A 191 -12.32 -9.67 8.76
N GLY A 192 -11.28 -9.19 8.06
CA GLY A 192 -11.37 -8.41 6.82
C GLY A 192 -11.63 -6.92 7.01
N SER A 193 -11.83 -6.46 8.25
CA SER A 193 -11.80 -5.04 8.61
C SER A 193 -10.36 -4.51 8.50
N ALA A 194 -10.17 -3.19 8.45
CA ALA A 194 -8.82 -2.60 8.42
C ALA A 194 -8.66 -1.47 9.42
N VAL A 195 -7.44 -1.30 9.89
CA VAL A 195 -7.03 -0.13 10.69
C VAL A 195 -6.02 0.68 9.90
N LEU A 196 -6.14 2.00 9.95
CA LEU A 196 -5.32 2.92 9.17
C LEU A 196 -4.81 4.06 10.03
N THR A 197 -3.65 4.58 9.67
CA THR A 197 -3.09 5.79 10.26
C THR A 197 -2.43 6.66 9.21
N GLY A 198 -2.40 7.95 9.50
CA GLY A 198 -1.83 8.95 8.63
C GLY A 198 -1.95 10.31 9.28
N TYR A 199 -2.16 11.35 8.49
CA TYR A 199 -2.34 12.70 9.00
C TYR A 199 -3.35 13.50 8.19
N PHE A 200 -3.77 14.64 8.75
CA PHE A 200 -4.63 15.63 8.11
C PHE A 200 -4.36 17.03 8.70
N ALA A 201 -4.73 18.10 7.98
CA ALA A 201 -4.48 19.48 8.40
C ALA A 201 -5.76 20.29 8.67
N GLU A 202 -6.73 20.18 7.77
CA GLU A 202 -8.05 20.84 7.88
C GLU A 202 -9.08 19.93 8.56
N ALA A 203 -10.27 20.43 8.89
CA ALA A 203 -11.31 19.55 9.41
C ALA A 203 -11.71 18.51 8.36
N VAL A 204 -11.75 17.22 8.74
CA VAL A 204 -12.07 16.11 7.84
C VAL A 204 -13.27 15.32 8.37
N GLN A 205 -14.12 14.84 7.46
CA GLN A 205 -15.27 14.01 7.78
C GLN A 205 -14.96 12.54 7.43
N LEU A 206 -14.85 11.70 8.45
CA LEU A 206 -14.61 10.26 8.29
C LEU A 206 -15.82 9.47 8.80
N GLY A 207 -16.65 9.01 7.86
CA GLY A 207 -17.93 8.38 8.16
C GLY A 207 -18.84 9.35 8.93
N GLY A 208 -19.33 8.93 10.09
CA GLY A 208 -20.13 9.77 10.99
C GLY A 208 -19.33 10.69 11.92
N THR A 209 -18.00 10.69 11.85
CA THR A 209 -17.12 11.42 12.78
C THR A 209 -16.42 12.59 12.09
N THR A 210 -16.51 13.78 12.68
CA THR A 210 -15.73 14.95 12.24
C THR A 210 -14.45 15.03 13.08
N LEU A 211 -13.29 14.95 12.43
CA LEU A 211 -12.00 15.22 13.06
C LEU A 211 -11.64 16.69 12.83
N SER A 212 -11.40 17.44 13.92
CA SER A 212 -11.08 18.87 13.84
C SER A 212 -9.63 19.10 13.39
N GLY A 213 -9.43 20.01 12.43
CA GLY A 213 -8.13 20.52 11.99
C GLY A 213 -8.11 22.05 12.02
N ASN A 214 -6.93 22.66 11.88
CA ASN A 214 -6.76 24.12 11.96
C ASN A 214 -5.84 24.71 10.89
N SER A 215 -5.50 23.92 9.86
CA SER A 215 -4.58 24.21 8.73
C SER A 215 -3.15 24.61 9.08
N LYS A 216 -2.85 24.96 10.34
CA LYS A 216 -1.52 25.38 10.81
C LYS A 216 -0.62 24.22 11.22
N ALA A 217 -1.21 23.03 11.39
CA ALA A 217 -0.59 21.88 12.03
C ALA A 217 -1.13 20.57 11.44
N HIS A 218 -0.25 19.60 11.22
CA HIS A 218 -0.68 18.23 10.90
C HIS A 218 -1.11 17.51 12.16
N ASN A 219 -2.21 16.79 12.08
CA ASN A 219 -2.73 15.95 13.16
C ASN A 219 -2.70 14.51 12.71
N CYS A 220 -2.26 13.60 13.57
CA CYS A 220 -2.31 12.18 13.27
C CYS A 220 -3.76 11.70 13.40
N PHE A 221 -4.23 10.90 12.45
CA PHE A 221 -5.48 10.17 12.60
C PHE A 221 -5.24 8.68 12.74
N VAL A 222 -6.19 8.02 13.40
CA VAL A 222 -6.30 6.57 13.47
C VAL A 222 -7.75 6.21 13.19
N ALA A 223 -8.00 5.31 12.25
CA ALA A 223 -9.36 4.92 11.90
C ALA A 223 -9.48 3.41 11.75
N LYS A 224 -10.64 2.86 12.12
CA LYS A 224 -11.03 1.49 11.79
C LYS A 224 -12.18 1.51 10.81
N VAL A 225 -12.11 0.64 9.82
CA VAL A 225 -13.10 0.47 8.76
C VAL A 225 -13.56 -0.97 8.69
N ASN A 226 -14.82 -1.19 8.34
CA ASN A 226 -15.34 -2.53 8.10
C ASN A 226 -14.88 -3.08 6.74
N THR A 227 -15.29 -4.30 6.42
CA THR A 227 -15.03 -4.99 5.15
C THR A 227 -15.58 -4.28 3.91
N GLU A 228 -16.44 -3.29 4.08
CA GLU A 228 -17.04 -2.49 2.99
C GLU A 228 -16.35 -1.13 2.82
N GLY A 229 -15.30 -0.83 3.60
CA GLY A 229 -14.65 0.48 3.61
C GLY A 229 -15.38 1.53 4.45
N LYS A 230 -16.48 1.19 5.12
CA LYS A 230 -17.19 2.11 5.99
C LYS A 230 -16.41 2.32 7.29
N VAL A 231 -16.14 3.58 7.62
CA VAL A 231 -15.52 3.98 8.89
C VAL A 231 -16.41 3.58 10.07
N LEU A 232 -15.88 2.71 10.93
CA LEU A 232 -16.49 2.29 12.18
C LEU A 232 -16.22 3.31 13.29
N TRP A 233 -14.98 3.78 13.37
CA TRP A 233 -14.56 4.86 14.24
C TRP A 233 -13.32 5.55 13.68
N ALA A 234 -13.11 6.81 14.08
CA ALA A 234 -11.92 7.58 13.77
C ALA A 234 -11.53 8.47 14.96
N ASN A 235 -10.23 8.53 15.25
CA ASN A 235 -9.66 9.30 16.34
C ASN A 235 -8.55 10.22 15.83
N LYS A 236 -8.30 11.31 16.56
CA LYS A 236 -7.24 12.28 16.30
C LYS A 236 -6.27 12.32 17.47
N LEU A 237 -4.97 12.24 17.19
CA LEU A 237 -3.92 12.70 18.09
C LEU A 237 -3.59 14.15 17.76
N SER A 238 -3.91 15.06 18.68
CA SER A 238 -3.75 16.50 18.46
C SER A 238 -2.33 16.92 18.77
N SER A 239 -1.69 17.68 17.89
CA SER A 239 -0.44 18.36 18.20
C SER A 239 -0.62 19.87 18.27
N SER A 240 0.16 20.55 19.12
CA SER A 240 0.31 22.01 19.07
C SER A 240 1.10 22.47 17.83
N ASP A 241 1.84 21.55 17.21
CA ASP A 241 2.57 21.73 15.96
C ASP A 241 2.25 20.51 15.07
N ASN A 242 3.22 19.74 14.58
CA ASN A 242 2.90 18.61 13.68
C ASN A 242 2.82 17.27 14.42
N ALA A 243 1.94 16.40 13.93
CA ALA A 243 1.90 14.97 14.24
C ALA A 243 1.47 14.18 13.00
N VAL A 244 2.23 13.13 12.70
CA VAL A 244 2.02 12.28 11.53
C VAL A 244 2.08 10.81 11.94
N GLY A 245 0.99 10.08 11.68
CA GLY A 245 0.96 8.62 11.82
C GLY A 245 1.74 7.94 10.71
N MET A 246 2.76 7.15 11.08
CA MET A 246 3.70 6.53 10.13
C MET A 246 3.43 5.04 9.93
N SER A 247 2.98 4.34 10.96
CA SER A 247 2.80 2.89 10.89
C SER A 247 1.74 2.43 11.90
N VAL A 248 0.99 1.40 11.54
CA VAL A 248 0.01 0.75 12.40
C VAL A 248 0.18 -0.77 12.36
N ASP A 249 0.00 -1.42 13.50
CA ASP A 249 -0.06 -2.88 13.63
C ASP A 249 -1.00 -3.25 14.79
N THR A 250 -1.22 -4.55 15.00
CA THR A 250 -2.11 -5.05 16.07
C THR A 250 -1.45 -6.10 16.93
N GLN A 251 -1.65 -6.00 18.24
CA GLN A 251 -1.33 -7.03 19.21
C GLN A 251 -2.32 -8.19 19.12
N SER A 252 -1.95 -9.37 19.64
CA SER A 252 -2.84 -10.55 19.64
C SER A 252 -4.12 -10.36 20.46
N SER A 253 -4.13 -9.40 21.39
CA SER A 253 -5.34 -8.96 22.12
C SER A 253 -6.34 -8.19 21.27
N GLY A 254 -5.98 -7.82 20.03
CA GLY A 254 -6.75 -6.92 19.17
C GLY A 254 -6.48 -5.44 19.42
N ASN A 255 -5.65 -5.09 20.41
CA ASN A 255 -5.21 -3.71 20.60
C ASN A 255 -4.43 -3.24 19.38
N ILE A 256 -4.65 -1.98 19.02
CA ILE A 256 -4.06 -1.35 17.84
C ILE A 256 -2.92 -0.48 18.32
N VAL A 257 -1.76 -0.64 17.70
CA VAL A 257 -0.58 0.14 18.00
C VAL A 257 -0.26 1.03 16.81
N VAL A 258 -0.08 2.32 17.08
CA VAL A 258 0.27 3.33 16.09
C VAL A 258 1.60 3.94 16.47
N ALA A 259 2.49 4.02 15.50
CA ALA A 259 3.76 4.73 15.61
C ALA A 259 3.74 5.91 14.65
N GLY A 260 4.30 7.03 15.09
CA GLY A 260 4.39 8.22 14.26
C GLY A 260 5.39 9.21 14.81
N VAL A 261 5.48 10.36 14.16
CA VAL A 261 6.39 11.43 14.57
C VAL A 261 5.63 12.69 14.91
N PHE A 262 6.16 13.48 15.84
CA PHE A 262 5.54 14.72 16.25
C PHE A 262 6.58 15.79 16.62
N THR A 263 6.18 17.04 16.51
CA THR A 263 6.83 18.22 17.09
C THR A 263 5.87 18.89 18.07
N GLY A 264 6.40 19.67 19.02
CA GLY A 264 5.57 20.38 20.00
C GLY A 264 4.91 19.46 21.04
N VAL A 265 3.65 19.73 21.34
CA VAL A 265 2.85 19.03 22.36
C VAL A 265 1.86 18.10 21.69
N LEU A 266 2.02 16.78 21.83
CA LEU A 266 1.04 15.79 21.40
C LEU A 266 0.08 15.45 22.56
N GLN A 267 -1.22 15.46 22.33
CA GLN A 267 -2.21 15.20 23.38
C GLN A 267 -3.52 14.59 22.84
N ASP A 268 -4.10 13.70 23.64
CA ASP A 268 -5.43 13.11 23.44
C ASP A 268 -5.87 12.39 24.74
N GLY A 269 -7.17 12.38 25.04
CA GLY A 269 -7.74 11.55 26.12
C GLY A 269 -7.13 11.72 27.52
N GLY A 270 -6.52 12.88 27.83
CA GLY A 270 -5.82 13.13 29.09
C GLY A 270 -4.33 12.77 29.08
N TYR A 271 -3.83 12.14 28.02
CA TYR A 271 -2.40 11.91 27.79
C TYR A 271 -1.74 13.11 27.12
N LYS A 272 -0.47 13.34 27.46
CA LYS A 272 0.33 14.45 26.93
C LYS A 272 1.80 14.05 26.79
N LEU A 273 2.39 14.33 25.61
CA LEU A 273 3.82 14.23 25.34
C LEU A 273 4.36 15.59 24.86
N GLN A 274 5.63 15.85 25.15
CA GLN A 274 6.34 17.06 24.73
C GLN A 274 7.64 16.65 24.05
N ALA A 275 7.82 17.10 22.80
CA ALA A 275 9.11 17.08 22.11
C ALA A 275 9.94 18.30 22.54
N ALA A 276 11.26 18.16 22.54
CA ALA A 276 12.17 19.27 22.77
C ALA A 276 11.98 20.40 21.73
N GLU A 277 12.24 21.64 22.14
CA GLU A 277 12.00 22.81 21.30
C GLU A 277 12.76 22.73 19.96
N GLY A 278 12.03 22.95 18.86
CA GLY A 278 12.57 22.89 17.51
C GLY A 278 12.99 21.49 17.03
N LYS A 279 12.66 20.43 17.79
CA LYS A 279 12.97 19.05 17.44
C LYS A 279 11.70 18.21 17.30
N SER A 280 11.83 17.10 16.58
CA SER A 280 10.82 16.06 16.49
C SER A 280 11.20 14.84 17.33
N ASP A 281 10.20 14.08 17.76
CA ASP A 281 10.36 12.78 18.40
C ASP A 281 9.40 11.76 17.78
N LEU A 282 9.64 10.48 18.04
CA LEU A 282 8.74 9.37 17.71
C LEU A 282 7.75 9.18 18.86
N PHE A 283 6.47 9.11 18.56
CA PHE A 283 5.43 8.67 19.48
C PHE A 283 4.97 7.25 19.18
N MET A 284 4.47 6.59 20.22
CA MET A 284 3.72 5.35 20.19
C MET A 284 2.39 5.57 20.89
N ALA A 285 1.30 5.09 20.31
CA ALA A 285 -0.03 5.13 20.89
C ALA A 285 -0.68 3.74 20.80
N GLY A 286 -1.25 3.29 21.91
CA GLY A 286 -2.05 2.06 21.96
C GLY A 286 -3.53 2.39 22.05
N TYR A 287 -4.34 1.74 21.23
CA TYR A 287 -5.79 1.88 21.20
C TYR A 287 -6.47 0.54 21.46
N SER A 288 -7.63 0.56 22.11
CA SER A 288 -8.50 -0.61 22.16
C SER A 288 -9.10 -0.90 20.77
N PRO A 289 -9.65 -2.11 20.53
CA PRO A 289 -10.34 -2.43 19.27
C PRO A 289 -11.49 -1.47 18.92
N GLU A 290 -12.09 -0.84 19.95
CA GLU A 290 -13.18 0.15 19.86
C GLU A 290 -12.66 1.59 19.68
N GLY A 291 -11.35 1.78 19.59
CA GLY A 291 -10.74 3.08 19.33
C GLY A 291 -10.51 3.94 20.58
N ARG A 292 -10.55 3.38 21.80
CA ARG A 292 -10.20 4.14 23.01
C ARG A 292 -8.68 4.20 23.18
N LEU A 293 -8.09 5.38 23.35
CA LEU A 293 -6.68 5.53 23.67
C LEU A 293 -6.37 4.90 25.05
N LEU A 294 -5.44 3.94 25.07
CA LEU A 294 -5.02 3.18 26.24
C LEU A 294 -3.74 3.73 26.85
N TRP A 295 -2.79 4.18 26.02
CA TRP A 295 -1.51 4.71 26.45
C TRP A 295 -0.87 5.54 25.32
N LEU A 296 0.05 6.44 25.68
CA LEU A 296 0.78 7.31 24.76
C LEU A 296 2.20 7.57 25.30
N SER A 297 3.22 7.24 24.50
CA SER A 297 4.63 7.27 24.92
C SER A 297 5.54 7.82 23.81
N LYS A 298 6.69 8.40 24.18
CA LYS A 298 7.70 8.89 23.22
C LYS A 298 9.01 8.09 23.29
N ALA A 299 9.76 8.03 22.18
CA ALA A 299 11.00 7.28 22.11
C ALA A 299 12.24 8.07 22.56
N GLY A 300 12.15 9.38 22.74
CA GLY A 300 13.27 10.23 23.19
C GLY A 300 14.36 10.41 22.11
N LEU A 301 13.97 10.45 20.83
CA LEU A 301 14.89 10.75 19.73
C LEU A 301 15.29 12.23 19.69
N ASP A 302 14.46 13.10 20.26
CA ASP A 302 14.71 14.53 20.42
C ASP A 302 15.88 14.85 21.37
N GLU A 303 16.27 13.91 22.21
CA GLU A 303 17.41 14.02 23.12
C GLU A 303 18.74 13.68 22.43
N LEU A 304 18.70 13.11 21.22
CA LEU A 304 19.89 12.69 20.49
C LEU A 304 20.55 13.84 19.72
N PRO A 305 21.89 13.76 19.48
CA PRO A 305 22.59 14.67 18.58
C PRO A 305 22.08 14.54 17.13
N GLN A 306 21.81 15.67 16.46
CA GLN A 306 21.31 15.70 15.08
C GLN A 306 22.32 15.22 14.01
N THR A 307 23.58 15.01 14.41
CA THR A 307 24.64 14.48 13.54
C THR A 307 24.58 12.96 13.39
N ILE A 308 23.71 12.27 14.12
CA ILE A 308 23.58 10.81 14.08
C ILE A 308 22.64 10.42 12.93
N HIS A 309 23.22 10.02 11.81
CA HIS A 309 22.51 9.49 10.64
C HIS A 309 22.38 7.96 10.66
N THR A 310 21.98 7.41 11.80
CA THR A 310 22.00 5.96 12.02
C THR A 310 20.60 5.37 12.09
N ALA A 311 20.56 4.04 12.01
CA ALA A 311 19.38 3.29 12.38
C ALA A 311 19.15 3.36 13.89
N PHE A 312 17.89 3.21 14.28
CA PHE A 312 17.49 3.01 15.66
C PHE A 312 16.37 1.97 15.76
N THR A 313 16.26 1.34 16.92
CA THR A 313 15.10 0.53 17.31
C THR A 313 14.64 0.98 18.70
N ALA A 314 13.42 1.49 18.77
CA ALA A 314 12.74 1.78 20.02
C ALA A 314 11.87 0.58 20.43
N VAL A 315 11.96 0.17 21.69
CA VAL A 315 11.27 -0.99 22.25
C VAL A 315 10.40 -0.54 23.41
N PHE A 316 9.15 -0.97 23.40
CA PHE A 316 8.14 -0.66 24.41
C PHE A 316 7.48 -1.94 24.93
N SER A 317 7.01 -1.89 26.17
CA SER A 317 6.18 -2.94 26.76
C SER A 317 4.85 -3.04 25.99
N PRO A 318 4.11 -4.15 26.14
CA PRO A 318 2.77 -4.27 25.56
C PRO A 318 1.79 -3.17 26.03
N ALA A 319 2.07 -2.57 27.20
CA ALA A 319 1.29 -1.49 27.80
C ALA A 319 1.84 -0.09 27.48
N GLY A 320 2.85 0.02 26.62
CA GLY A 320 3.39 1.29 26.14
C GLY A 320 4.54 1.87 26.97
N ASP A 321 5.05 1.18 27.98
CA ASP A 321 6.21 1.68 28.74
C ASP A 321 7.47 1.59 27.89
N LYS A 322 8.23 2.68 27.78
CA LYS A 322 9.51 2.67 27.05
C LYS A 322 10.51 1.75 27.77
N ILE A 323 11.00 0.72 27.08
CA ILE A 323 12.02 -0.20 27.57
C ILE A 323 13.40 0.29 27.15
N SER A 324 13.62 0.55 25.85
CA SER A 324 14.91 1.03 25.34
C SER A 324 14.79 1.74 24.00
N THR A 325 15.81 2.53 23.66
CA THR A 325 16.06 3.01 22.30
C THR A 325 17.51 2.67 21.99
N GLN A 326 17.73 1.75 21.05
CA GLN A 326 19.06 1.29 20.66
C GLN A 326 19.44 1.86 19.30
N HIS A 327 20.72 2.18 19.10
CA HIS A 327 21.26 2.65 17.84
C HIS A 327 22.09 1.56 17.18
N ALA A 328 21.93 1.38 15.87
CA ALA A 328 22.78 0.52 15.07
C ALA A 328 23.54 1.37 14.05
N GLY A 329 24.84 1.12 13.90
CA GLY A 329 25.70 1.87 12.98
C GLY A 329 25.43 1.61 11.48
N GLU A 330 24.61 0.62 11.17
CA GLU A 330 24.29 0.19 9.80
C GLU A 330 22.91 0.68 9.35
N GLN A 331 22.71 0.84 8.04
CA GLN A 331 21.39 1.12 7.49
C GLN A 331 20.49 -0.10 7.60
N LEU A 332 19.23 0.12 7.98
CA LEU A 332 18.21 -0.93 7.97
C LEU A 332 17.66 -1.14 6.56
N GLU A 333 17.45 -2.39 6.18
CA GLU A 333 16.64 -2.73 5.01
C GLU A 333 15.21 -2.20 5.17
N GLU A 334 14.49 -2.00 4.05
CA GLU A 334 13.11 -1.52 4.09
C GLU A 334 12.17 -2.46 4.86
N SER A 335 12.37 -3.78 4.73
CA SER A 335 11.64 -4.82 5.45
C SER A 335 11.82 -4.75 6.98
N GLN A 336 12.92 -4.17 7.43
CA GLN A 336 13.30 -4.04 8.84
C GLN A 336 12.85 -2.71 9.45
N GLN A 337 12.22 -1.83 8.67
CA GLN A 337 11.77 -0.52 9.12
C GLN A 337 10.25 -0.46 9.30
N GLY A 338 9.80 0.29 10.30
CA GLY A 338 8.39 0.45 10.68
C GLY A 338 8.08 -0.16 12.04
N LEU A 339 6.79 -0.32 12.32
CA LEU A 339 6.27 -0.92 13.55
C LEU A 339 6.24 -2.45 13.45
N PHE A 340 6.60 -3.13 14.54
CA PHE A 340 6.57 -4.58 14.67
C PHE A 340 6.05 -4.96 16.06
N ILE A 341 5.28 -6.03 16.11
CA ILE A 341 4.92 -6.71 17.37
C ILE A 341 5.85 -7.92 17.51
N GLY A 342 6.74 -7.86 18.49
CA GLY A 342 7.72 -8.90 18.77
C GLY A 342 7.21 -9.97 19.75
N PRO A 343 8.06 -10.97 20.06
CA PRO A 343 7.74 -11.99 21.05
C PRO A 343 7.31 -11.39 22.40
N GLY A 344 6.25 -11.94 23.00
CA GLY A 344 5.70 -11.42 24.25
C GLY A 344 4.96 -10.09 24.11
N GLU A 345 4.46 -9.77 22.91
CA GLU A 345 3.69 -8.56 22.58
C GLU A 345 4.46 -7.24 22.76
N GLN A 346 5.79 -7.31 22.80
CA GLN A 346 6.63 -6.11 22.81
C GLN A 346 6.41 -5.31 21.53
N VAL A 347 6.34 -4.00 21.66
CA VAL A 347 6.17 -3.09 20.54
C VAL A 347 7.54 -2.56 20.14
N LEU A 348 7.94 -2.80 18.90
CA LEU A 348 9.20 -2.33 18.34
C LEU A 348 8.95 -1.37 17.20
N TYR A 349 9.72 -0.30 17.14
CA TYR A 349 9.82 0.52 15.94
C TYR A 349 11.25 0.71 15.55
N SER A 350 11.55 0.28 14.34
CA SER A 350 12.86 0.38 13.74
C SER A 350 12.83 1.39 12.61
N GLY A 351 13.79 2.30 12.55
CA GLY A 351 13.80 3.34 11.55
C GLY A 351 15.13 4.04 11.44
N MET A 352 15.22 4.97 10.49
CA MET A 352 16.35 5.89 10.35
C MET A 352 15.99 7.22 11.01
N ILE A 353 16.90 7.78 11.81
CA ILE A 353 16.68 9.04 12.55
C ILE A 353 16.30 10.17 11.57
N ASN A 354 16.98 10.31 10.43
CA ASN A 354 16.67 11.38 9.46
C ASN A 354 15.28 11.23 8.80
N ASN A 355 14.89 9.99 8.43
CA ASN A 355 13.66 9.75 7.66
C ASN A 355 12.40 9.92 8.51
N ALA A 356 12.46 9.53 9.79
CA ALA A 356 11.35 9.74 10.71
C ALA A 356 11.18 11.24 11.03
N LEU A 357 12.29 11.94 11.29
CA LEU A 357 12.25 13.31 11.83
C LEU A 357 12.01 14.40 10.78
N ALA A 358 12.40 14.18 9.51
CA ALA A 358 12.17 15.12 8.41
C ALA A 358 10.68 15.31 8.07
N VAL A 359 9.83 14.35 8.43
CA VAL A 359 8.39 14.36 8.13
C VAL A 359 7.63 15.34 9.05
N ALA A 360 8.02 15.45 10.32
CA ALA A 360 7.36 16.31 11.30
C ALA A 360 7.83 17.78 11.26
N GLY A 361 8.99 18.08 10.65
CA GLY A 361 9.58 19.43 10.61
C GLY A 361 8.97 20.40 9.59
N ASN A 362 8.02 19.95 8.76
CA ASN A 362 7.42 20.77 7.71
C ASN A 362 6.21 21.53 8.26
N LYS A 363 6.30 22.86 8.32
CA LYS A 363 5.18 23.75 8.72
C LYS A 363 4.06 23.84 7.68
N GLU A 364 4.21 23.18 6.54
CA GLU A 364 3.27 23.12 5.42
C GLU A 364 3.03 21.64 5.02
N PRO A 365 1.81 21.28 4.56
CA PRO A 365 1.41 19.91 4.21
C PRO A 365 2.38 19.19 3.26
N VAL A 366 2.86 18.01 3.68
CA VAL A 366 3.65 17.11 2.82
C VAL A 366 2.86 15.84 2.60
N ALA A 367 1.96 15.84 1.61
CA ALA A 367 1.16 14.68 1.23
C ALA A 367 2.05 13.60 0.63
N PHE A 368 2.27 12.51 1.37
CA PHE A 368 2.96 11.31 0.88
C PHE A 368 2.03 10.36 0.11
N ALA A 369 0.85 10.82 -0.34
CA ALA A 369 0.08 10.13 -1.35
C ALA A 369 -0.81 11.15 -2.07
N SER A 370 -0.62 11.27 -3.39
CA SER A 370 -1.44 12.02 -4.36
C SER A 370 -1.73 13.50 -4.06
N GLU A 371 -1.06 14.38 -4.81
CA GLU A 371 -1.56 15.68 -5.31
C GLU A 371 -2.33 16.65 -4.39
N ALA A 372 -2.15 16.64 -3.07
CA ALA A 372 -2.77 17.64 -2.20
C ALA A 372 -1.76 18.41 -1.33
N SER A 373 -1.46 19.62 -1.82
CA SER A 373 -0.86 20.76 -1.11
C SER A 373 0.58 20.66 -0.60
N LEU A 374 1.41 19.79 -1.15
CA LEU A 374 2.83 20.14 -1.22
C LEU A 374 2.96 21.20 -2.33
N ASP A 375 3.35 22.45 -2.00
CA ASP A 375 3.79 23.43 -3.02
C ASP A 375 5.11 22.94 -3.61
N ILE A 376 5.04 21.90 -4.44
CA ILE A 376 6.17 21.35 -5.19
C ILE A 376 6.91 22.50 -5.89
N PRO A 377 6.22 23.45 -6.56
CA PRO A 377 6.90 24.63 -7.10
C PRO A 377 7.68 25.45 -6.07
N GLY A 378 7.13 25.66 -4.87
CA GLY A 378 7.78 26.36 -3.76
C GLY A 378 8.98 25.60 -3.19
N LEU A 379 8.87 24.28 -3.03
CA LEU A 379 9.96 23.44 -2.55
C LEU A 379 11.09 23.36 -3.57
N PHE A 380 10.78 23.18 -4.85
CA PHE A 380 11.76 23.23 -5.93
C PHE A 380 12.50 24.56 -5.91
N LYS A 381 11.79 25.67 -5.75
CA LYS A 381 12.39 26.98 -5.64
C LYS A 381 13.32 27.09 -4.42
N ALA A 382 12.89 26.58 -3.26
CA ALA A 382 13.69 26.61 -2.04
C ALA A 382 14.96 25.76 -2.14
N GLU A 383 14.87 24.53 -2.64
CA GLU A 383 16.05 23.66 -2.85
C GLU A 383 16.97 24.21 -3.93
N SER A 384 16.43 24.74 -5.03
CA SER A 384 17.24 25.40 -6.07
C SER A 384 18.01 26.58 -5.51
N ALA A 385 17.38 27.40 -4.65
CA ALA A 385 18.03 28.52 -3.98
C ALA A 385 19.18 28.07 -3.06
N LYS A 386 19.06 26.91 -2.40
CA LYS A 386 20.16 26.34 -1.60
C LYS A 386 21.37 26.00 -2.47
N PHE A 387 21.16 25.35 -3.62
CA PHE A 387 22.25 25.03 -4.55
C PHE A 387 22.90 26.30 -5.13
N ILE A 388 22.11 27.32 -5.48
CA ILE A 388 22.65 28.63 -5.90
C ILE A 388 23.51 29.24 -4.78
N GLY A 389 23.04 29.20 -3.53
CA GLY A 389 23.81 29.66 -2.36
C GLY A 389 25.10 28.88 -2.12
N GLN A 390 25.16 27.62 -2.56
CA GLN A 390 26.34 26.76 -2.52
C GLN A 390 27.29 26.97 -3.72
N LYS A 391 27.04 27.99 -4.56
CA LYS A 391 27.80 28.30 -5.78
C LYS A 391 27.70 27.22 -6.86
N THR A 392 26.62 26.43 -6.88
CA THR A 392 26.26 25.63 -8.05
C THR A 392 25.90 26.56 -9.20
N ASP A 393 26.29 26.18 -10.42
CA ASP A 393 25.91 26.87 -11.65
C ASP A 393 24.40 27.10 -11.69
N PRO A 394 23.93 28.35 -11.93
CA PRO A 394 22.51 28.67 -11.87
C PRO A 394 21.63 27.87 -12.82
N ALA A 395 22.14 27.48 -14.00
CA ALA A 395 21.40 26.66 -14.95
C ALA A 395 21.20 25.24 -14.39
N MET A 396 22.17 24.72 -13.63
CA MET A 396 22.13 23.39 -13.03
C MET A 396 21.33 23.31 -11.73
N ALA A 397 21.17 24.41 -11.00
CA ALA A 397 20.59 24.41 -9.66
C ALA A 397 19.21 23.73 -9.59
N GLY A 398 18.35 23.93 -10.59
CA GLY A 398 17.05 23.27 -10.69
C GLY A 398 17.15 21.76 -10.93
N LEU A 399 18.08 21.32 -11.78
CA LEU A 399 18.30 19.90 -12.05
C LEU A 399 18.91 19.19 -10.82
N PHE A 400 19.83 19.85 -10.12
CA PHE A 400 20.37 19.36 -8.84
C PHE A 400 19.28 19.24 -7.76
N ALA A 401 18.41 20.24 -7.64
CA ALA A 401 17.25 20.18 -6.75
C ALA A 401 16.35 18.99 -7.10
N ALA A 402 16.07 18.75 -8.39
CA ALA A 402 15.30 17.59 -8.83
C ALA A 402 15.97 16.27 -8.43
N CYS A 403 17.27 16.11 -8.73
CA CYS A 403 18.04 14.91 -8.36
C CYS A 403 18.04 14.68 -6.85
N LYS A 404 18.20 15.73 -6.05
CA LYS A 404 18.14 15.66 -4.59
C LYS A 404 16.78 15.18 -4.11
N LEU A 405 15.70 15.79 -4.58
CA LEU A 405 14.33 15.45 -4.18
C LEU A 405 13.95 14.02 -4.58
N VAL A 406 14.37 13.57 -5.77
CA VAL A 406 14.16 12.19 -6.23
C VAL A 406 15.05 11.20 -5.46
N LYS A 407 16.29 11.57 -5.13
CA LYS A 407 17.21 10.73 -4.35
C LYS A 407 16.75 10.55 -2.91
N ASP A 408 16.29 11.63 -2.28
CA ASP A 408 15.90 11.70 -0.87
C ASP A 408 14.40 11.32 -0.67
N MET A 409 13.77 10.80 -1.73
CA MET A 409 12.36 10.49 -2.01
C MET A 409 11.35 10.40 -0.85
N GLY A 410 11.21 11.51 -0.14
CA GLY A 410 10.04 11.79 0.67
C GLY A 410 8.88 12.43 -0.12
N ILE A 411 8.98 12.55 -1.45
CA ILE A 411 8.00 13.31 -2.25
C ILE A 411 7.79 12.60 -3.59
N SER A 412 6.53 12.42 -4.00
CA SER A 412 6.18 11.96 -5.35
C SER A 412 6.35 13.10 -6.34
N LEU A 413 7.37 13.02 -7.21
CA LEU A 413 7.58 13.97 -8.30
C LEU A 413 6.88 13.49 -9.57
N THR A 414 5.70 14.04 -9.86
CA THR A 414 5.00 13.77 -11.12
C THR A 414 5.47 14.70 -12.22
N GLY A 415 5.43 14.24 -13.47
CA GLY A 415 5.76 15.07 -14.63
C GLY A 415 4.95 16.37 -14.72
N LYS A 416 3.68 16.31 -14.31
CA LYS A 416 2.79 17.47 -14.25
C LYS A 416 3.25 18.50 -13.22
N ALA A 417 3.67 18.07 -12.02
CA ALA A 417 4.19 18.98 -11.00
C ALA A 417 5.50 19.66 -11.42
N VAL A 418 6.33 18.98 -12.22
CA VAL A 418 7.52 19.57 -12.85
C VAL A 418 7.13 20.65 -13.86
N GLN A 419 6.13 20.37 -14.72
CA GLN A 419 5.61 21.36 -15.67
C GLN A 419 5.03 22.58 -14.97
N GLU A 420 4.23 22.40 -13.92
CA GLU A 420 3.67 23.50 -13.12
C GLU A 420 4.77 24.35 -12.46
N THR A 421 5.84 23.70 -11.98
CA THR A 421 7.01 24.39 -11.41
C THR A 421 7.72 25.23 -12.46
N LEU A 422 7.91 24.69 -13.66
CA LEU A 422 8.51 25.41 -14.79
C LEU A 422 7.60 26.57 -15.21
N ASP A 423 6.30 26.36 -15.33
CA ASP A 423 5.36 27.41 -15.72
C ASP A 423 5.34 28.57 -14.70
N LYS A 424 5.46 28.27 -13.40
CA LYS A 424 5.48 29.28 -12.32
C LYS A 424 6.80 30.04 -12.21
N ASN A 425 7.93 29.36 -12.38
CA ASN A 425 9.26 29.93 -12.08
C ASN A 425 10.10 30.24 -13.31
N ASN A 426 9.81 29.61 -14.45
CA ASN A 426 10.48 29.83 -15.74
C ASN A 426 9.47 29.69 -16.91
N PRO A 427 8.47 30.57 -17.01
CA PRO A 427 7.38 30.45 -17.99
C PRO A 427 7.85 30.45 -19.45
N GLY A 428 9.04 30.99 -19.74
CA GLY A 428 9.64 30.96 -21.07
C GLY A 428 10.12 29.57 -21.51
N PHE A 429 10.38 28.66 -20.57
CA PHE A 429 10.94 27.33 -20.85
C PHE A 429 10.07 26.49 -21.79
N LYS A 430 8.75 26.58 -21.65
CA LYS A 430 7.79 25.88 -22.51
C LYS A 430 7.93 26.28 -23.99
N THR A 431 8.31 27.53 -24.24
CA THR A 431 8.50 28.07 -25.59
C THR A 431 9.91 27.82 -26.09
N SER A 432 10.94 27.98 -25.26
CA SER A 432 12.34 27.75 -25.64
C SER A 432 12.69 26.27 -25.81
N CYS A 433 12.12 25.39 -24.98
CA CYS A 433 12.44 23.96 -24.95
C CYS A 433 11.17 23.07 -25.01
N PRO A 434 10.33 23.19 -26.07
CA PRO A 434 8.98 22.60 -26.10
C PRO A 434 8.97 21.06 -26.04
N ASN A 435 9.93 20.40 -26.70
CA ASN A 435 10.04 18.94 -26.69
C ASN A 435 10.43 18.41 -25.30
N ILE A 436 11.37 19.09 -24.63
CA ILE A 436 11.80 18.74 -23.28
C ILE A 436 10.66 18.95 -22.28
N TYR A 437 10.00 20.12 -22.34
CA TYR A 437 8.84 20.42 -21.50
C TYR A 437 7.71 19.39 -21.66
N LYS A 438 7.35 19.03 -22.90
CA LYS A 438 6.29 18.04 -23.17
C LYS A 438 6.62 16.69 -22.55
N ASN A 439 7.86 16.23 -22.74
CA ASN A 439 8.27 14.92 -22.30
C ASN A 439 8.44 14.83 -20.76
N PHE A 440 8.77 15.93 -20.07
CA PHE A 440 8.74 15.94 -18.60
C PHE A 440 7.36 15.60 -18.05
N GLY A 441 6.28 16.11 -18.67
CA GLY A 441 4.90 15.79 -18.32
C GLY A 441 4.53 14.29 -18.48
N ALA A 442 5.35 13.53 -19.19
CA ALA A 442 5.09 12.13 -19.51
C ALA A 442 5.93 11.14 -18.67
N ILE A 443 6.66 11.61 -17.66
CA ILE A 443 7.55 10.78 -16.83
C ILE A 443 7.19 10.87 -15.35
N ASN A 444 7.25 9.72 -14.67
CA ASN A 444 7.19 9.60 -13.21
C ASN A 444 8.40 8.83 -12.68
N PHE A 445 8.87 9.19 -11.49
CA PHE A 445 10.01 8.54 -10.83
C PHE A 445 9.55 7.76 -9.58
N VAL A 446 10.01 6.52 -9.45
CA VAL A 446 9.68 5.65 -8.31
C VAL A 446 10.96 5.02 -7.76
N ARG A 447 11.37 5.38 -6.55
CA ARG A 447 12.55 4.82 -5.88
C ARG A 447 12.18 3.61 -5.02
N ASN A 448 12.96 2.53 -5.12
CA ASN A 448 12.84 1.37 -4.26
C ASN A 448 13.77 1.44 -3.03
N ALA A 449 13.69 0.45 -2.14
CA ALA A 449 14.51 0.33 -0.94
C ALA A 449 16.01 0.49 -1.19
N GLN A 450 16.52 -0.08 -2.28
CA GLN A 450 17.94 -0.14 -2.63
C GLN A 450 18.45 1.17 -3.26
N GLY A 451 17.60 2.18 -3.42
CA GLY A 451 17.97 3.45 -4.05
C GLY A 451 17.97 3.43 -5.57
N ILE A 452 17.43 2.37 -6.18
CA ILE A 452 17.16 2.31 -7.61
C ILE A 452 15.87 3.08 -7.88
N ILE A 453 15.93 3.98 -8.84
CA ILE A 453 14.82 4.81 -9.29
C ILE A 453 14.34 4.25 -10.64
N SER A 454 13.11 3.75 -10.66
CA SER A 454 12.39 3.39 -11.87
C SER A 454 11.76 4.63 -12.51
N ILE A 455 11.93 4.76 -13.82
CA ILE A 455 11.33 5.79 -14.66
C ILE A 455 10.14 5.18 -15.38
N LEU A 456 8.94 5.59 -15.00
CA LEU A 456 7.68 5.14 -15.59
C LEU A 456 7.17 6.19 -16.57
N THR A 457 6.76 5.76 -17.76
CA THR A 457 6.21 6.67 -18.78
C THR A 457 4.69 6.58 -18.83
N VAL A 458 4.05 7.71 -19.12
CA VAL A 458 2.59 7.74 -19.38
C VAL A 458 2.27 6.85 -20.59
N ASP A 459 1.20 6.07 -20.48
CA ASP A 459 0.78 5.05 -21.46
C ASP A 459 1.82 3.95 -21.76
N LYS A 460 2.88 3.82 -20.93
CA LYS A 460 3.97 2.84 -21.09
C LYS A 460 4.73 2.95 -22.42
N LYS A 461 4.69 4.10 -23.10
CA LYS A 461 5.40 4.35 -24.36
C LYS A 461 6.82 4.87 -24.13
N ASN A 462 7.76 4.51 -25.00
CA ASN A 462 9.10 5.08 -24.96
C ASN A 462 9.06 6.60 -25.23
N ILE A 463 9.93 7.34 -24.55
CA ILE A 463 10.07 8.79 -24.71
C ILE A 463 11.42 9.09 -25.35
N SER A 464 11.45 10.07 -26.25
CA SER A 464 12.68 10.54 -26.90
C SER A 464 12.82 12.04 -26.72
N PHE A 465 13.93 12.46 -26.13
CA PHE A 465 14.36 13.85 -25.98
C PHE A 465 15.56 14.06 -26.90
N ASP A 466 15.35 14.55 -28.12
CA ASP A 466 16.43 14.76 -29.09
C ASP A 466 17.36 13.52 -29.19
N LYS A 467 18.57 13.58 -28.62
CA LYS A 467 19.58 12.52 -28.61
C LYS A 467 19.45 11.48 -27.50
N VAL A 468 18.45 11.56 -26.63
CA VAL A 468 18.23 10.63 -25.51
C VAL A 468 16.91 9.88 -25.72
N ARG A 469 16.92 8.56 -25.53
CA ARG A 469 15.72 7.72 -25.49
C ARG A 469 15.60 7.07 -24.12
N ILE A 470 14.41 7.12 -23.56
CA ILE A 470 14.06 6.50 -22.28
C ILE A 470 12.92 5.52 -22.53
N SER A 471 13.17 4.25 -22.25
CA SER A 471 12.12 3.22 -22.27
C SER A 471 11.28 3.25 -21.01
N ASN A 472 10.01 2.83 -21.10
CA ASN A 472 9.22 2.61 -19.90
C ASN A 472 9.91 1.60 -18.98
N ASN A 473 9.89 1.86 -17.66
CA ASN A 473 10.57 1.05 -16.64
C ASN A 473 12.11 1.04 -16.77
N SER A 474 12.68 2.11 -17.33
CA SER A 474 14.13 2.35 -17.22
C SER A 474 14.51 2.50 -15.75
N THR A 475 15.75 2.16 -15.40
CA THR A 475 16.21 2.25 -14.01
C THR A 475 17.52 3.01 -13.91
N ILE A 476 17.63 3.85 -12.88
CA ILE A 476 18.80 4.66 -12.57
C ILE A 476 19.12 4.61 -11.08
N SER A 477 20.30 5.07 -10.69
CA SER A 477 20.61 5.45 -9.31
C SER A 477 21.30 6.80 -9.29
N ILE A 478 21.17 7.56 -8.20
CA ILE A 478 21.76 8.90 -8.06
C ILE A 478 22.70 8.91 -6.86
N THR A 479 23.95 9.27 -7.10
CA THR A 479 25.02 9.32 -6.10
C THR A 479 25.63 10.72 -6.05
N GLU A 480 25.84 11.23 -4.84
CA GLU A 480 26.62 12.45 -4.63
C GLU A 480 28.12 12.13 -4.72
N ILE A 481 28.83 12.90 -5.54
CA ILE A 481 30.28 12.76 -5.74
C ILE A 481 30.97 14.06 -5.30
N PRO A 482 32.29 14.03 -4.98
CA PRO A 482 32.99 15.17 -4.40
C PRO A 482 32.79 16.48 -5.16
N GLY A 483 32.72 17.59 -4.43
CA GLY A 483 32.50 18.93 -4.98
C GLY A 483 31.03 19.28 -5.19
N SER A 484 30.11 18.68 -4.41
CA SER A 484 28.66 18.86 -4.55
C SER A 484 28.15 18.50 -5.94
N ASN A 485 28.77 17.48 -6.55
CA ASN A 485 28.44 17.00 -7.89
C ASN A 485 27.50 15.79 -7.80
N TYR A 486 26.76 15.48 -8.87
CA TYR A 486 25.96 14.27 -8.94
C TYR A 486 26.46 13.31 -10.03
N ARG A 487 26.31 12.02 -9.77
CA ARG A 487 26.42 10.96 -10.76
C ARG A 487 25.09 10.22 -10.83
N ILE A 488 24.55 10.11 -12.03
CA ILE A 488 23.36 9.31 -12.32
C ILE A 488 23.83 8.07 -13.07
N ASP A 489 23.87 6.93 -12.40
CA ASP A 489 24.18 5.66 -13.05
C ASP A 489 22.92 5.10 -13.70
N VAL A 490 23.01 4.75 -14.98
CA VAL A 490 21.94 4.12 -15.74
C VAL A 490 22.09 2.62 -15.61
N LEU A 491 21.09 1.99 -14.99
CA LEU A 491 21.08 0.55 -14.77
C LEU A 491 20.36 -0.16 -15.93
N SER A 492 19.37 0.48 -16.54
CA SER A 492 18.72 -0.04 -17.75
C SER A 492 17.89 1.02 -18.49
N GLY A 493 17.68 0.80 -19.80
CA GLY A 493 16.58 1.39 -20.57
C GLY A 493 16.79 2.82 -21.10
N ILE A 494 17.95 3.43 -20.85
CA ILE A 494 18.29 4.76 -21.40
C ILE A 494 19.38 4.63 -22.46
N LYS A 495 19.14 5.24 -23.61
CA LYS A 495 20.06 5.25 -24.76
C LYS A 495 20.37 6.66 -25.20
N VAL A 496 21.57 6.86 -25.72
CA VAL A 496 21.98 8.08 -26.43
C VAL A 496 22.32 7.80 -27.88
N GLY A 497 22.01 8.72 -28.78
CA GLY A 497 22.24 8.51 -30.20
C GLY A 497 21.48 9.48 -31.08
N MET A 498 21.51 9.23 -32.39
CA MET A 498 20.81 10.05 -33.37
C MET A 498 20.36 9.18 -34.54
N ALA A 499 19.16 9.45 -35.06
CA ALA A 499 18.55 8.73 -36.17
C ALA A 499 18.50 7.20 -35.94
N VAL A 500 19.32 6.44 -36.66
CA VAL A 500 19.33 4.96 -36.64
C VAL A 500 20.36 4.35 -35.70
N VAL A 501 21.30 5.15 -35.16
CA VAL A 501 22.38 4.66 -34.30
C VAL A 501 22.11 5.07 -32.85
N TRP A 502 22.05 4.08 -31.95
CA TRP A 502 21.77 4.26 -30.52
C TRP A 502 22.68 3.38 -29.68
N PHE A 503 23.25 3.98 -28.64
CA PHE A 503 24.14 3.33 -27.68
C PHE A 503 23.49 3.33 -26.29
N GLU A 504 23.73 2.28 -25.51
CA GLU A 504 23.34 2.28 -24.09
C GLU A 504 24.11 3.39 -23.36
N LEU A 505 23.39 4.15 -22.53
CA LEU A 505 24.00 5.13 -21.65
C LEU A 505 24.42 4.41 -20.36
N ASN A 506 25.65 4.65 -19.89
CA ASN A 506 26.19 4.05 -18.68
C ASN A 506 25.97 4.96 -17.47
N PHE A 507 26.35 6.23 -17.58
CA PHE A 507 26.11 7.22 -16.52
C PHE A 507 26.13 8.65 -17.05
N ILE A 508 25.62 9.57 -16.23
CA ILE A 508 25.73 11.01 -16.42
C ILE A 508 26.43 11.59 -15.18
N LYS A 509 27.52 12.33 -15.35
CA LYS A 509 28.09 13.17 -14.28
C LYS A 509 27.63 14.60 -14.47
N MET A 510 27.15 15.21 -13.41
CA MET A 510 26.69 16.60 -13.36
C MET A 510 27.69 17.40 -12.54
N LEU A 511 28.30 18.41 -13.17
CA LEU A 511 29.31 19.25 -12.55
C LEU A 511 28.69 20.56 -12.07
N ALA A 512 28.63 20.72 -10.75
CA ALA A 512 28.04 21.88 -10.10
C ALA A 512 28.80 23.17 -10.40
N SER A 513 30.11 23.11 -10.67
CA SER A 513 30.95 24.31 -10.78
C SER A 513 30.78 25.11 -12.07
N ASN A 514 30.35 24.46 -13.15
CA ASN A 514 30.44 25.06 -14.50
C ASN A 514 29.28 24.71 -15.45
N GLY A 515 28.29 23.95 -14.98
CA GLY A 515 27.12 23.62 -15.80
C GLY A 515 27.30 22.42 -16.73
N ASP A 516 28.44 21.73 -16.68
CA ASP A 516 28.73 20.62 -17.60
C ASP A 516 28.09 19.31 -17.14
N MET A 517 27.60 18.55 -18.12
CA MET A 517 27.09 17.20 -17.99
C MET A 517 27.90 16.26 -18.88
N ILE A 518 28.54 15.26 -18.28
CA ILE A 518 29.35 14.26 -18.97
C ILE A 518 28.53 12.98 -19.10
N PHE A 519 28.20 12.61 -20.33
CA PHE A 519 27.47 11.39 -20.68
C PHE A 519 28.47 10.32 -21.11
N ASP A 520 28.53 9.22 -20.37
CA ASP A 520 29.33 8.04 -20.68
C ASP A 520 28.43 6.97 -21.28
N TYR A 521 28.76 6.46 -22.45
CA TYR A 521 27.94 5.51 -23.20
C TYR A 521 28.80 4.45 -23.88
N SER A 522 28.13 3.43 -24.42
CA SER A 522 28.71 2.24 -25.06
C SER A 522 29.67 1.43 -24.17
N GLY A 523 29.99 0.20 -24.60
CA GLY A 523 30.87 -0.69 -23.85
C GLY A 523 32.34 -0.24 -23.82
N ASP A 524 32.71 0.77 -24.61
CA ASP A 524 34.05 1.37 -24.65
C ASP A 524 34.18 2.62 -23.78
N HIS A 525 33.13 3.01 -23.03
CA HIS A 525 33.12 4.19 -22.17
C HIS A 525 33.42 5.50 -22.91
N SER A 526 32.90 5.62 -24.13
CA SER A 526 32.92 6.87 -24.87
C SER A 526 32.19 7.96 -24.09
N GLN A 527 32.77 9.16 -24.03
CA GLN A 527 32.21 10.29 -23.27
C GLN A 527 31.93 11.50 -24.15
N VAL A 528 30.81 12.16 -23.89
CA VAL A 528 30.45 13.47 -24.46
C VAL A 528 30.15 14.44 -23.31
N SER A 529 30.70 15.64 -23.39
CA SER A 529 30.39 16.73 -22.47
C SER A 529 29.41 17.70 -23.13
N ILE A 530 28.37 18.08 -22.41
CA ILE A 530 27.34 19.04 -22.83
C ILE A 530 27.18 20.07 -21.72
N ASN A 531 27.20 21.35 -22.06
CA ASN A 531 26.93 22.41 -21.11
C ASN A 531 25.43 22.76 -21.10
N LEU A 532 24.78 22.74 -19.94
CA LEU A 532 23.33 22.91 -19.86
C LEU A 532 22.86 24.27 -20.39
N GLN A 533 23.57 25.36 -20.04
CA GLN A 533 23.19 26.70 -20.51
C GLN A 533 23.40 26.82 -22.02
N LYS A 534 24.61 26.55 -22.48
CA LYS A 534 25.04 26.83 -23.86
C LYS A 534 24.46 25.89 -24.91
N ASP A 535 24.33 24.60 -24.58
CA ASP A 535 24.04 23.56 -25.58
C ASP A 535 22.59 23.04 -25.51
N ILE A 536 21.83 23.40 -24.46
CA ILE A 536 20.44 22.94 -24.24
C ILE A 536 19.46 24.11 -24.10
N LEU A 537 19.81 25.16 -23.36
CA LEU A 537 18.89 26.27 -23.04
C LEU A 537 18.98 27.46 -24.01
N GLU A 538 20.14 27.68 -24.62
CA GLU A 538 20.41 28.67 -25.68
C GLU A 538 20.41 28.01 -27.07
#